data_AF-G4Z903-F1
#
_entry.id   AF-G4Z903-F1
#
_cell.length_a   1.000
_cell.length_b   1.000
_cell.length_c   1.000
_cell.angle_alpha   90.00
_cell.angle_beta   90.00
_cell.angle_gamma   90.00
#
_symmetry.space_group_name_H-M   'P 1'
#
loop_
_entity.id
_entity.type
_entity.pdbx_description
1 polymer ?
#
loop_
_entity_poly.entity_id
_entity_poly.type
_entity_poly.pdbx_seq_one_letter_code
_entity_poly.pdbx_strand_id
1 'polypeptide(L)'
;PEAASQTIGFSSPDQRRCRSYDDPLLAALSEQQRQLRLRIYNDTSANTALLRSQRNKILHQIRTRCCDLANMALDEKVSRIEASSDSHKMFVAVRDLARKPTQQLLIQDSPGNTADAVCARKWLCARVQKYREIVHVLGIDFSRAFDTIDRAKLLKVLQQFLHDDEIRLIRLLLSDTTLSLRIGHQILQPFGSNTGTPQ
;
A
#
# COMPACT_ATOMS: atom_id res chain seq x y z
N PRO A 1 -9.08 9.95 20.76
CA PRO A 1 -7.66 10.29 20.50
C PRO A 1 -6.74 10.15 21.73
N GLU A 2 -7.23 10.41 22.95
CA GLU A 2 -6.42 10.34 24.19
C GLU A 2 -5.98 8.94 24.60
N ALA A 3 -6.80 7.91 24.38
CA ALA A 3 -6.49 6.54 24.81
C ALA A 3 -5.27 5.94 24.06
N ALA A 4 -4.99 6.39 22.84
CA ALA A 4 -3.88 5.89 22.04
C ALA A 4 -2.50 6.41 22.51
N SER A 5 -2.49 7.55 23.20
CA SER A 5 -1.28 8.23 23.68
C SER A 5 -0.63 7.54 24.88
N GLN A 6 -1.37 6.70 25.59
CA GLN A 6 -0.94 6.06 26.84
C GLN A 6 -0.40 4.63 26.63
N THR A 7 -0.38 4.15 25.39
CA THR A 7 0.10 2.79 25.09
C THR A 7 1.62 2.79 24.96
N ILE A 8 2.29 1.94 25.75
CA ILE A 8 3.73 1.69 25.63
C ILE A 8 4.01 1.19 24.20
N GLY A 9 4.81 1.94 23.45
CA GLY A 9 5.08 1.69 22.02
C GLY A 9 4.55 2.77 21.07
N PHE A 10 3.80 3.77 21.56
CA PHE A 10 3.47 4.95 20.77
C PHE A 10 4.74 5.79 20.52
N SER A 11 5.40 5.51 19.40
CA SER A 11 6.37 6.46 18.84
C SER A 11 5.57 7.62 18.27
N SER A 12 5.78 8.83 18.77
CA SER A 12 5.26 10.05 18.14
C SER A 12 5.47 9.94 16.63
N PRO A 13 4.49 10.29 15.78
CA PRO A 13 4.69 10.28 14.34
C PRO A 13 5.96 11.09 14.08
N ASP A 14 6.99 10.38 13.61
CA ASP A 14 8.36 10.85 13.49
C ASP A 14 8.31 12.29 12.94
N GLN A 15 8.85 13.28 13.69
CA GLN A 15 8.97 14.67 13.21
C GLN A 15 9.71 14.74 11.86
N ARG A 16 10.38 13.65 11.46
CA ARG A 16 10.96 13.39 10.14
C ARG A 16 9.94 13.29 9.00
N ARG A 17 8.63 13.33 9.28
CA ARG A 17 7.62 13.63 8.26
C ARG A 17 7.48 15.14 8.06
N CYS A 18 8.58 15.88 7.90
CA CYS A 18 8.50 17.10 7.09
C CYS A 18 8.00 16.63 5.74
N ARG A 19 6.75 16.95 5.43
CA ARG A 19 6.24 16.67 4.09
C ARG A 19 7.11 17.53 3.20
N SER A 20 7.55 16.98 2.06
CA SER A 20 8.35 17.72 1.07
C SER A 20 7.67 19.02 0.54
N TYR A 21 6.49 19.36 1.07
CA TYR A 21 5.61 20.45 0.71
C TYR A 21 5.57 21.60 1.73
N ASP A 22 6.32 21.54 2.84
CA ASP A 22 6.32 22.61 3.85
C ASP A 22 7.16 23.84 3.45
N ASP A 23 7.86 23.79 2.30
CA ASP A 23 8.58 24.93 1.74
C ASP A 23 7.62 25.87 0.96
N PRO A 24 7.49 27.15 1.34
CA PRO A 24 6.53 28.07 0.74
C PRO A 24 6.84 28.36 -0.74
N LEU A 25 8.11 28.28 -1.15
CA LEU A 25 8.50 28.48 -2.55
C LEU A 25 8.11 27.28 -3.41
N LEU A 26 8.31 26.06 -2.92
CA LEU A 26 7.84 24.84 -3.59
C LEU A 26 6.33 24.81 -3.73
N ALA A 27 5.59 25.29 -2.74
CA ALA A 27 4.13 25.41 -2.80
C ALA A 27 3.70 26.38 -3.91
N ALA A 28 4.30 27.57 -3.97
CA ALA A 28 4.02 28.57 -5.00
C ALA A 28 4.35 28.07 -6.42
N LEU A 29 5.53 27.45 -6.61
CA LEU A 29 5.95 26.88 -7.90
C LEU A 29 5.03 25.72 -8.34
N SER A 30 4.60 24.88 -7.40
CA SER A 30 3.68 23.78 -7.67
C SER A 30 2.29 24.28 -8.11
N GLU A 31 1.82 25.37 -7.50
CA GLU A 31 0.57 26.01 -7.89
C GLU A 31 0.67 26.66 -9.29
N GLN A 32 1.76 27.37 -9.59
CA GLN A 32 2.00 27.92 -10.92
C GLN A 32 2.06 26.81 -11.99
N GLN A 33 2.70 25.69 -11.66
CA GLN A 33 2.75 24.51 -12.54
C GLN A 33 1.36 23.90 -12.75
N ARG A 34 0.49 23.87 -11.73
CA ARG A 34 -0.91 23.45 -11.83
C ARG A 34 -1.71 24.37 -12.75
N GLN A 35 -1.55 25.69 -12.63
CA GLN A 35 -2.24 26.66 -13.48
C GLN A 35 -1.86 26.49 -14.96
N LEU A 36 -0.57 26.29 -15.26
CA LEU A 36 -0.12 26.02 -16.64
C LEU A 36 -0.66 24.68 -17.18
N ARG A 37 -0.79 23.66 -16.34
CA ARG A 37 -1.42 22.38 -16.75
C ARG A 37 -2.87 22.59 -17.17
N LEU A 38 -3.65 23.36 -16.41
CA LEU A 38 -5.05 23.67 -16.73
C LEU A 38 -5.17 24.47 -18.03
N ARG A 39 -4.29 25.46 -18.26
CA ARG A 39 -4.26 26.23 -19.52
C ARG A 39 -3.94 25.35 -20.74
N ILE A 40 -2.95 24.46 -20.63
CA ILE A 40 -2.60 23.52 -21.72
C ILE A 40 -3.77 22.58 -22.04
N TYR A 41 -4.57 22.19 -21.05
CA TYR A 41 -5.72 21.31 -21.27
C TYR A 41 -6.89 22.04 -21.93
N ASN A 42 -7.14 23.30 -21.56
CA ASN A 42 -8.28 24.08 -22.04
C ASN A 42 -8.06 24.71 -23.43
N ASP A 43 -6.83 25.07 -23.80
CA ASP A 43 -6.54 25.70 -25.10
C ASP A 43 -6.24 24.66 -26.19
N THR A 44 -7.27 24.22 -26.91
CA THR A 44 -7.14 23.21 -27.99
C THR A 44 -6.60 23.80 -29.31
N SER A 45 -6.56 25.12 -29.47
CA SER A 45 -6.24 25.82 -30.73
C SER A 45 -4.92 26.61 -30.75
N ALA A 46 -4.29 26.86 -29.59
CA ALA A 46 -3.10 27.70 -29.48
C ALA A 46 -1.79 26.90 -29.48
N ASN A 47 -0.71 27.54 -29.93
CA ASN A 47 0.65 26.98 -29.95
C ASN A 47 1.16 26.67 -28.52
N THR A 48 0.82 25.48 -28.01
CA THR A 48 1.11 25.01 -26.64
C THR A 48 2.59 24.86 -26.31
N ALA A 49 3.49 25.04 -27.28
CA ALA A 49 4.93 24.90 -27.09
C ALA A 49 5.50 25.87 -26.05
N LEU A 50 5.05 27.12 -26.06
CA LEU A 50 5.50 28.14 -25.10
C LEU A 50 5.05 27.81 -23.67
N LEU A 51 3.78 27.40 -23.49
CA LEU A 51 3.25 27.01 -22.18
C LEU A 51 3.95 25.75 -21.63
N ARG A 52 4.26 24.78 -22.51
CA ARG A 52 5.03 23.58 -22.14
C ARG A 52 6.46 23.92 -21.75
N SER A 53 7.11 24.85 -22.46
CA SER A 53 8.45 25.34 -22.13
C SER A 53 8.46 26.04 -20.77
N GLN A 54 7.51 26.94 -20.51
CA GLN A 54 7.34 27.61 -19.22
C GLN A 54 7.10 26.60 -18.09
N ARG A 55 6.22 25.61 -18.30
CA ARG A 55 5.99 24.54 -17.32
C ARG A 55 7.26 23.74 -17.02
N ASN A 56 8.05 23.41 -18.04
CA ASN A 56 9.31 22.68 -17.86
C ASN A 56 10.31 23.51 -17.06
N LYS A 57 10.40 24.82 -17.30
CA LYS A 57 11.24 25.73 -16.50
C LYS A 57 10.85 25.67 -15.01
N ILE A 58 9.55 25.70 -14.70
CA ILE A 58 9.06 25.57 -13.32
C ILE A 58 9.39 24.20 -12.73
N LEU A 59 9.25 23.11 -13.49
CA LEU A 59 9.63 21.77 -13.02
C LEU A 59 11.14 21.67 -12.73
N HIS A 60 11.99 22.32 -13.52
CA HIS A 60 13.41 22.41 -13.23
C HIS A 60 13.69 23.19 -11.94
N GLN A 61 13.02 24.34 -11.73
CA GLN A 61 13.14 25.12 -10.49
C GLN A 61 12.71 24.31 -9.26
N ILE A 62 11.61 23.55 -9.36
CA ILE A 62 11.15 22.65 -8.28
C ILE A 62 12.23 21.60 -7.99
N ARG A 63 12.79 20.96 -9.02
CA ARG A 63 13.86 19.96 -8.84
C ARG A 63 15.09 20.56 -8.16
N THR A 64 15.56 21.73 -8.64
CA THR A 64 16.69 22.44 -8.04
C THR A 64 16.43 22.72 -6.57
N ARG A 65 15.26 23.30 -6.24
CA ARG A 65 14.91 23.62 -4.85
C ARG A 65 14.83 22.38 -3.96
N CYS A 66 14.30 21.26 -4.46
CA CYS A 66 14.29 19.99 -3.73
C CYS A 66 15.72 19.46 -3.48
N CYS A 67 16.61 19.59 -4.47
CA CYS A 67 18.02 19.24 -4.30
C CYS A 67 18.68 20.14 -3.24
N ASP A 68 18.44 21.46 -3.28
CA ASP A 68 18.99 22.40 -2.30
C ASP A 68 18.54 22.05 -0.88
N LEU A 69 17.24 21.79 -0.68
CA LEU A 69 16.72 21.39 0.64
C LEU A 69 17.31 20.07 1.13
N ALA A 70 17.51 19.11 0.23
CA ALA A 70 18.16 17.84 0.57
C ALA A 70 19.63 18.05 0.96
N ASN A 71 20.34 18.93 0.24
CA ASN A 71 21.72 19.29 0.55
C ASN A 71 21.80 20.03 1.90
N MET A 72 20.92 21.01 2.16
CA MET A 72 20.84 21.70 3.44
C MET A 72 20.62 20.73 4.61
N ALA A 73 19.77 19.71 4.44
CA ALA A 73 19.54 18.68 5.45
C ALA A 73 20.76 17.76 5.66
N LEU A 74 21.59 17.55 4.62
CA LEU A 74 22.86 16.85 4.75
C LEU A 74 23.89 17.73 5.46
N ASP A 75 23.99 19.00 5.07
CA ASP A 75 24.89 19.97 5.69
C ASP A 75 24.59 20.12 7.18
N GLU A 76 23.32 20.18 7.59
CA GLU A 76 22.93 20.20 9.00
C GLU A 76 23.45 18.96 9.77
N LYS A 77 23.42 17.77 9.15
CA LYS A 77 24.00 16.56 9.76
C LYS A 77 25.52 16.65 9.85
N VAL A 78 26.18 17.14 8.80
CA VAL A 78 27.62 17.35 8.78
C VAL A 78 28.01 18.33 9.89
N SER A 79 27.34 19.47 10.02
CA SER A 79 27.57 20.44 11.09
C SER A 79 27.36 19.84 12.48
N ARG A 80 26.34 18.98 12.68
CA ARG A 80 26.16 18.25 13.95
C ARG A 80 27.34 17.33 14.28
N ILE A 81 27.87 16.64 13.28
CA ILE A 81 29.04 15.77 13.46
C ILE A 81 30.27 16.62 13.77
N GLU A 82 30.50 17.70 13.04
CA GLU A 82 31.65 18.59 13.24
C GLU A 82 31.64 19.28 14.60
N ALA A 83 30.46 19.65 15.10
CA ALA A 83 30.28 20.23 16.43
C ALA A 83 30.43 19.23 17.59
N SER A 84 30.45 17.92 17.31
CA SER A 84 30.65 16.89 18.32
C SER A 84 32.14 16.79 18.71
N SER A 85 32.45 16.26 19.90
CA SER A 85 33.84 16.07 20.33
C SER A 85 34.57 15.02 19.47
N ASP A 86 35.88 15.17 19.27
CA ASP A 86 36.67 14.34 18.35
C ASP A 86 36.50 12.83 18.60
N SER A 87 36.46 12.40 19.86
CA SER A 87 36.22 10.99 20.21
C SER A 87 34.80 10.50 19.89
N HIS A 88 33.81 11.39 19.77
CA HIS A 88 32.41 11.08 19.47
C HIS A 88 32.01 11.28 18.00
N LYS A 89 32.77 12.05 17.20
CA LYS A 89 32.46 12.33 15.78
C LYS A 89 32.20 11.05 14.97
N MET A 90 33.09 10.06 15.12
CA MET A 90 32.97 8.77 14.44
C MET A 90 31.73 8.00 14.86
N PHE A 91 31.35 8.01 16.15
CA PHE A 91 30.16 7.33 16.63
C PHE A 91 28.87 7.97 16.11
N VAL A 92 28.81 9.30 16.08
CA VAL A 92 27.65 10.02 15.51
C VAL A 92 27.52 9.77 14.02
N ALA A 93 28.63 9.82 13.27
CA ALA A 93 28.65 9.53 11.85
C ALA A 93 28.20 8.09 11.53
N VAL A 94 28.73 7.09 12.25
CA VAL A 94 28.34 5.68 12.09
C VAL A 94 26.87 5.48 12.41
N ARG A 95 26.35 6.13 13.46
CA ARG A 95 24.92 6.07 13.82
C ARG A 95 24.02 6.65 12.73
N ASP A 96 24.44 7.75 12.10
CA ASP A 96 23.69 8.40 11.02
C ASP A 96 23.74 7.60 9.70
N LEU A 97 24.81 6.84 9.47
CA LEU A 97 24.97 5.91 8.35
C LEU A 97 24.27 4.56 8.56
N ALA A 98 24.18 4.11 9.81
CA ALA A 98 23.58 2.83 10.16
C ALA A 98 22.10 2.81 9.77
N ARG A 99 21.75 1.94 8.81
CA ARG A 99 20.36 1.68 8.47
C ARG A 99 19.69 1.05 9.68
N LYS A 100 18.62 1.66 10.20
CA LYS A 100 17.77 0.98 11.20
C LYS A 100 17.31 -0.34 10.60
N PRO A 101 17.61 -1.49 11.22
CA PRO A 101 17.04 -2.75 10.76
C PRO A 101 15.53 -2.60 10.82
N THR A 102 14.86 -2.81 9.69
CA THR A 102 13.40 -2.94 9.67
C THR A 102 13.03 -4.04 10.65
N GLN A 103 12.11 -3.75 11.58
CA GLN A 103 11.52 -4.78 12.43
C GLN A 103 11.04 -5.93 11.53
N GLN A 104 11.69 -7.08 11.65
CA GLN A 104 11.20 -8.30 11.05
C GLN A 104 9.96 -8.70 11.85
N LEU A 105 8.78 -8.40 11.31
CA LEU A 105 7.54 -8.97 11.81
C LEU A 105 7.56 -10.47 11.50
N LEU A 106 8.05 -11.25 12.45
CA LEU A 106 7.93 -12.70 12.45
C LEU A 106 6.50 -13.02 12.88
N ILE A 107 5.67 -13.37 11.90
CA ILE A 107 4.32 -13.89 12.13
C ILE A 107 4.47 -15.41 12.11
N GLN A 108 4.13 -16.07 13.22
CA GLN A 108 3.96 -17.53 13.24
C GLN A 108 2.61 -17.86 12.63
N ASP A 109 2.61 -18.50 11.46
CA ASP A 109 1.38 -18.96 10.81
C ASP A 109 1.14 -20.45 11.05
N SER A 110 -0.12 -20.77 11.36
CA SER A 110 -0.71 -22.10 11.13
C SER A 110 -0.96 -22.30 9.63
N PRO A 111 -1.01 -23.54 9.12
CA PRO A 111 -0.87 -23.80 7.69
C PRO A 111 -2.14 -23.44 6.90
N GLY A 112 -1.98 -22.64 5.84
CA GLY A 112 -2.92 -22.61 4.71
C GLY A 112 -3.24 -21.21 4.15
N ASN A 113 -2.65 -20.89 2.98
CA ASN A 113 -3.19 -20.00 1.94
C ASN A 113 -2.94 -18.47 2.01
N THR A 114 -2.38 -17.89 3.07
CA THR A 114 -2.10 -16.42 3.09
C THR A 114 -0.64 -16.06 2.79
N ALA A 115 0.24 -17.06 2.63
CA ALA A 115 1.68 -16.87 2.47
C ALA A 115 2.02 -15.99 1.26
N ASP A 116 1.34 -16.17 0.13
CA ASP A 116 1.61 -15.41 -1.10
C ASP A 116 1.20 -13.93 -0.96
N ALA A 117 0.03 -13.67 -0.36
CA ALA A 117 -0.42 -12.31 -0.07
C ALA A 117 0.53 -11.61 0.93
N VAL A 118 1.03 -12.34 1.92
CA VAL A 118 2.02 -11.83 2.90
C VAL A 118 3.36 -11.55 2.22
N CYS A 119 3.86 -12.45 1.38
CA CYS A 119 5.09 -12.28 0.62
C CYS A 119 5.00 -11.09 -0.33
N ALA A 120 3.91 -10.95 -1.09
CA ALA A 120 3.67 -9.82 -1.97
C ALA A 120 3.65 -8.50 -1.20
N ARG A 121 2.97 -8.47 -0.04
CA ARG A 121 2.93 -7.30 0.85
C ARG A 121 4.33 -6.92 1.35
N LYS A 122 5.12 -7.89 1.81
CA LYS A 122 6.50 -7.66 2.27
C LYS A 122 7.38 -7.10 1.16
N TRP A 123 7.28 -7.64 -0.05
CA TRP A 123 8.01 -7.15 -1.21
C TRP A 123 7.62 -5.72 -1.60
N LEU A 124 6.32 -5.41 -1.63
CA LEU A 124 5.80 -4.07 -1.86
C LEU A 124 6.34 -3.06 -0.85
N CYS A 125 6.36 -3.42 0.44
CA CYS A 125 6.96 -2.58 1.48
C CYS A 125 8.45 -2.33 1.24
N ALA A 126 9.22 -3.36 0.89
CA ALA A 126 10.65 -3.21 0.59
C ALA A 126 10.89 -2.28 -0.62
N ARG A 127 10.05 -2.41 -1.66
CA ARG A 127 10.11 -1.54 -2.85
C ARG A 127 9.79 -0.09 -2.52
N VAL A 128 8.68 0.17 -1.81
CA VAL A 128 8.27 1.51 -1.36
C VAL A 128 9.40 2.19 -0.59
N GLN A 129 10.07 1.45 0.29
CA GLN A 129 11.19 1.98 1.07
C GLN A 129 12.43 2.27 0.20
N LYS A 130 12.77 1.37 -0.75
CA LYS A 130 13.94 1.51 -1.62
C LYS A 130 13.79 2.68 -2.60
N TYR A 131 12.62 2.83 -3.20
CA TYR A 131 12.38 3.78 -4.29
C TYR A 131 11.61 5.03 -3.86
N ARG A 132 11.21 5.14 -2.58
CA ARG A 132 10.39 6.24 -2.04
C ARG A 132 9.10 6.46 -2.84
N GLU A 133 8.49 5.38 -3.31
CA GLU A 133 7.22 5.38 -4.04
C GLU A 133 6.03 5.33 -3.08
N ILE A 134 4.87 5.85 -3.50
CA ILE A 134 3.62 5.69 -2.76
C ILE A 134 2.80 4.62 -3.46
N VAL A 135 2.43 3.57 -2.73
CA VAL A 135 1.55 2.50 -3.24
C VAL A 135 0.31 2.40 -2.35
N HIS A 136 -0.86 2.47 -2.98
CA HIS A 136 -2.15 2.26 -2.33
C HIS A 136 -2.57 0.80 -2.53
N VAL A 137 -2.89 0.11 -1.45
CA VAL A 137 -3.31 -1.31 -1.49
C VAL A 137 -4.75 -1.41 -0.98
N LEU A 138 -5.62 -1.97 -1.82
CA LEU A 138 -6.98 -2.36 -1.46
C LEU A 138 -7.00 -3.87 -1.23
N GLY A 139 -7.33 -4.29 -0.02
CA GLY A 139 -7.64 -5.70 0.27
C GLY A 139 -9.15 -5.89 0.25
N ILE A 140 -9.62 -6.88 -0.50
CA ILE A 140 -11.02 -7.32 -0.48
C ILE A 140 -11.02 -8.68 0.20
N ASP A 141 -11.68 -8.77 1.36
CA ASP A 141 -11.92 -10.04 2.04
C ASP A 141 -13.30 -10.57 1.67
N PHE A 142 -13.36 -11.82 1.25
CA PHE A 142 -14.61 -12.54 1.05
C PHE A 142 -14.79 -13.52 2.20
N SER A 143 -15.34 -13.03 3.31
CA SER A 143 -15.67 -13.87 4.45
C SER A 143 -16.65 -14.97 4.01
N ARG A 144 -16.27 -16.24 4.22
CA ARG A 144 -17.10 -17.42 3.84
C ARG A 144 -17.47 -17.46 2.36
N ALA A 145 -16.52 -17.13 1.49
CA ALA A 145 -16.71 -17.10 0.03
C ALA A 145 -17.34 -18.38 -0.51
N PHE A 146 -16.87 -19.55 -0.07
CA PHE A 146 -17.38 -20.84 -0.52
C PHE A 146 -18.73 -21.19 0.10
N ASP A 147 -19.01 -20.81 1.35
CA ASP A 147 -20.30 -21.13 2.00
C ASP A 147 -21.47 -20.28 1.49
N THR A 148 -21.17 -19.11 0.91
CA THR A 148 -22.16 -18.10 0.52
C THR A 148 -22.52 -18.13 -0.97
N ILE A 149 -21.98 -19.08 -1.73
CA ILE A 149 -22.24 -19.18 -3.18
C ILE A 149 -23.72 -19.51 -3.45
N ASP A 150 -24.37 -18.67 -4.25
CA ASP A 150 -25.69 -18.93 -4.81
C ASP A 150 -25.56 -19.94 -5.96
N ARG A 151 -25.95 -21.21 -5.70
CA ARG A 151 -25.82 -22.31 -6.68
C ARG A 151 -26.63 -22.07 -7.95
N ALA A 152 -27.79 -21.42 -7.86
CA ALA A 152 -28.61 -21.15 -9.03
C ALA A 152 -27.92 -20.13 -9.95
N LYS A 153 -27.30 -19.09 -9.37
CA LYS A 153 -26.48 -18.14 -10.13
C LYS A 153 -25.21 -18.78 -10.66
N LEU A 154 -24.52 -19.59 -9.85
CA LEU A 154 -23.34 -20.34 -10.28
C LEU A 154 -23.64 -21.19 -11.52
N LEU A 155 -24.69 -22.01 -11.47
CA LEU A 155 -25.06 -22.88 -12.58
C LEU A 155 -25.45 -22.09 -13.84
N LYS A 156 -26.14 -20.95 -13.70
CA LYS A 156 -26.44 -20.05 -14.83
C LYS A 156 -25.19 -19.49 -15.48
N VAL A 157 -24.16 -19.15 -14.69
CA VAL A 157 -22.88 -18.65 -15.20
C VAL A 157 -22.11 -19.77 -15.90
N LEU A 158 -22.02 -20.95 -15.27
CA LEU A 158 -21.32 -22.11 -15.83
C LEU A 158 -21.93 -22.59 -17.15
N GLN A 159 -23.27 -22.54 -17.28
CA GLN A 159 -23.99 -22.91 -18.51
C GLN A 159 -23.61 -22.04 -19.73
N GLN A 160 -22.95 -20.90 -19.54
CA GLN A 160 -22.52 -20.04 -20.66
C GLN A 160 -21.31 -20.61 -21.41
N PHE A 161 -20.54 -21.49 -20.79
CA PHE A 161 -19.28 -22.00 -21.36
C PHE A 161 -19.03 -23.50 -21.16
N LEU A 162 -19.88 -24.20 -20.40
CA LEU A 162 -19.83 -25.66 -20.22
C LEU A 162 -20.97 -26.34 -20.99
N HIS A 163 -20.75 -27.60 -21.36
CA HIS A 163 -21.77 -28.45 -21.99
C HIS A 163 -22.75 -29.03 -20.96
N ASP A 164 -23.93 -29.44 -21.42
CA ASP A 164 -25.01 -29.89 -20.53
C ASP A 164 -24.63 -31.09 -19.65
N ASP A 165 -23.78 -32.00 -20.15
CA ASP A 165 -23.27 -33.14 -19.39
C ASP A 165 -22.37 -32.71 -18.21
N GLU A 166 -21.52 -31.71 -18.42
CA GLU A 166 -20.64 -31.16 -17.38
C GLU A 166 -21.49 -30.44 -16.32
N ILE A 167 -22.51 -29.71 -16.74
CA ILE A 167 -23.47 -29.05 -15.85
C ILE A 167 -24.26 -30.08 -15.02
N ARG A 168 -24.66 -31.20 -15.63
CA ARG A 168 -25.36 -32.28 -14.94
C ARG A 168 -24.48 -32.94 -13.87
N LEU A 169 -23.19 -33.15 -14.19
CA LEU A 169 -22.22 -33.65 -13.22
C LEU A 169 -22.02 -32.68 -12.05
N ILE A 170 -21.87 -31.38 -12.33
CA ILE A 170 -21.72 -30.36 -11.29
C ILE A 170 -22.97 -30.27 -10.40
N ARG A 171 -24.17 -30.37 -10.98
CA ARG A 171 -25.42 -30.44 -10.21
C ARG A 171 -25.46 -31.63 -9.27
N LEU A 172 -25.01 -32.79 -9.73
CA LEU A 172 -24.93 -34.01 -8.91
C LEU A 172 -23.94 -33.84 -7.75
N LEU A 173 -22.76 -33.27 -8.00
CA LEU A 173 -21.77 -33.00 -6.95
C LEU A 173 -22.27 -31.99 -5.91
N LEU A 174 -23.12 -31.05 -6.33
CA LEU A 174 -23.71 -30.03 -5.46
C LEU A 174 -24.99 -30.48 -4.74
N SER A 175 -25.64 -31.58 -5.14
CA SER A 175 -26.88 -32.04 -4.49
C SER A 175 -26.65 -32.73 -3.14
N ASP A 176 -25.50 -33.39 -2.95
CA ASP A 176 -25.21 -34.18 -1.74
C ASP A 176 -24.40 -33.41 -0.69
N THR A 177 -24.33 -32.08 -0.80
CA THR A 177 -23.52 -31.27 0.09
C THR A 177 -24.25 -31.03 1.42
N THR A 178 -23.69 -31.54 2.51
CA THR A 178 -24.14 -31.27 3.87
C THR A 178 -23.22 -30.27 4.57
N LEU A 179 -23.78 -29.33 5.34
CA LEU A 179 -23.04 -28.42 6.20
C LEU A 179 -23.19 -28.83 7.66
N SER A 180 -22.12 -28.67 8.45
CA SER A 180 -22.14 -28.90 9.90
C SER A 180 -21.75 -27.63 10.63
N LEU A 181 -22.51 -27.23 11.66
CA LEU A 181 -22.17 -26.07 12.49
C LEU A 181 -21.12 -26.44 13.53
N ARG A 182 -20.07 -25.63 13.65
CA ARG A 182 -19.07 -25.74 14.72
C ARG A 182 -19.27 -24.62 15.73
N ILE A 183 -19.52 -24.98 16.99
CA ILE A 183 -19.60 -24.04 18.11
C ILE A 183 -18.49 -24.42 19.09
N GLY A 184 -17.43 -23.63 19.13
CA GLY A 184 -16.22 -23.92 19.92
C GLY A 184 -15.54 -25.23 19.49
N HIS A 185 -15.54 -26.22 20.39
CA HIS A 185 -14.98 -27.55 20.16
C HIS A 185 -16.02 -28.60 19.75
N GLN A 186 -17.30 -28.23 19.64
CA GLN A 186 -18.37 -29.16 19.27
C GLN A 186 -18.81 -28.94 17.83
N ILE A 187 -18.96 -30.04 17.09
CA ILE A 187 -19.53 -30.07 15.73
C ILE A 187 -20.93 -30.66 15.85
N LEU A 188 -21.93 -29.90 15.41
CA LEU A 188 -23.33 -30.31 15.40
C LEU A 188 -23.65 -31.20 14.19
N GLN A 189 -24.80 -31.85 14.23
CA GLN A 189 -25.21 -32.75 13.16
C GLN A 189 -25.29 -32.03 11.79
N PRO A 190 -24.86 -32.70 10.71
CA PRO A 190 -24.92 -32.13 9.38
C PRO A 190 -26.38 -31.90 8.93
N PHE A 191 -26.61 -30.81 8.21
CA PHE A 191 -27.88 -30.51 7.56
C PHE A 191 -27.66 -30.24 6.07
N GLY A 192 -28.66 -30.53 5.25
CA GLY A 192 -28.61 -30.24 3.81
C GLY A 192 -28.56 -28.74 3.57
N SER A 193 -27.63 -28.30 2.72
CA SER A 193 -27.53 -26.88 2.33
C SER A 193 -27.84 -26.71 0.85
N ASN A 194 -28.58 -25.65 0.53
CA ASN A 194 -28.82 -25.16 -0.82
C ASN A 194 -27.89 -24.00 -1.22
N THR A 195 -27.03 -23.55 -0.30
CA THR A 195 -26.05 -22.49 -0.52
C THR A 195 -24.63 -22.99 -0.27
N GLY A 196 -23.69 -22.39 -0.98
CA GLY A 196 -22.27 -22.67 -0.88
C GLY A 196 -21.82 -23.93 -1.60
N THR A 197 -20.51 -24.15 -1.62
CA THR A 197 -19.83 -25.30 -2.19
C THR A 197 -18.89 -25.90 -1.16
N PRO A 198 -18.73 -27.24 -1.11
CA PRO A 198 -17.72 -27.87 -0.25
C PRO A 198 -16.31 -27.40 -0.66
N GLN A 199 -15.43 -27.25 0.33
CA GLN A 199 -14.02 -26.86 0.16
C GLN A 199 -13.13 -28.08 -0.04
#